data_AF-A0A4Y3PSQ2-F1
#
_entry.id   AF-A0A4Y3PSQ2-F1
#
_cell.length_a   1.000
_cell.length_b   1.000
_cell.length_c   1.000
_cell.angle_alpha   90.00
_cell.angle_beta   90.00
_cell.angle_gamma   90.00
#
_symmetry.space_group_name_H-M   'P 1'
#
loop_
_entity.id
_entity.type
_entity.pdbx_description
1 polymer ?
#
loop_
_entity_poly.entity_id
_entity_poly.type
_entity_poly.pdbx_seq_one_letter_code
_entity_poly.pdbx_strand_id
1 'polypeptide(L)' 'MGGNAVLAAGSLQRILAIAPESETDGRELIKLHLEAGNRNEALRVYWQLEQFIRDELGVAMEEETVRLYQQMRHQG' A
#
# COMPACT_ATOMS: atom_id res chain seq x y z
N MET A 1 2.28 -8.84 -20.19
CA MET A 1 3.22 -8.18 -19.27
C MET A 1 2.73 -8.50 -17.86
N GLY A 2 3.49 -9.18 -17.01
CA GLY A 2 2.95 -9.59 -15.69
C GLY A 2 3.94 -10.20 -14.70
N GLY A 3 5.00 -10.85 -15.19
CA GLY A 3 6.01 -11.48 -14.29
C GLY A 3 6.73 -10.48 -13.38
N ASN A 4 7.14 -9.33 -13.92
CA ASN A 4 7.88 -8.34 -13.13
C ASN A 4 7.03 -7.67 -12.05
N ALA A 5 5.76 -7.39 -12.33
CA ALA A 5 4.84 -6.78 -11.37
C ALA A 5 4.54 -7.73 -10.19
N VAL A 6 4.38 -9.03 -10.46
CA VAL A 6 4.18 -10.04 -9.40
C VAL A 6 5.43 -10.18 -8.53
N LEU A 7 6.63 -10.21 -9.13
CA LEU A 7 7.89 -10.27 -8.38
C LEU A 7 8.13 -8.99 -7.56
N ALA A 8 7.79 -7.82 -8.11
CA ALA A 8 7.87 -6.55 -7.40
C ALA A 8 6.92 -6.55 -6.21
N ALA A 9 5.65 -6.94 -6.40
CA ALA A 9 4.66 -7.00 -5.33
C ALA A 9 5.10 -7.95 -4.20
N GLY A 10 5.57 -9.15 -4.53
CA GLY A 10 6.06 -10.10 -3.53
C GLY A 10 7.36 -9.66 -2.84
N SER A 11 8.15 -8.76 -3.44
CA SER A 11 9.34 -8.19 -2.80
C SER A 11 8.96 -7.07 -1.84
N LEU A 12 8.07 -6.16 -2.26
CA LEU A 12 7.54 -5.10 -1.41
C LEU A 12 6.78 -5.65 -0.22
N GLN A 13 6.01 -6.73 -0.39
CA GLN A 13 5.32 -7.38 0.71
C GLN A 13 6.29 -7.95 1.77
N ARG A 14 7.47 -8.43 1.34
CA ARG A 14 8.53 -8.86 2.27
C ARG A 14 9.20 -7.67 2.96
N ILE A 15 9.37 -6.55 2.27
CA ILE A 15 9.90 -5.32 2.87
C ILE A 15 8.94 -4.81 3.95
N LEU A 16 7.64 -4.75 3.68
CA LEU A 16 6.63 -4.29 4.64
C LEU A 16 6.47 -5.24 5.84
N ALA A 17 6.85 -6.51 5.71
CA ALA A 17 6.94 -7.42 6.86
C ALA A 17 8.10 -7.06 7.81
N ILE A 18 9.11 -6.33 7.33
CA ILE A 18 10.29 -5.89 8.10
C ILE A 18 10.14 -4.42 8.55
N ALA A 19 9.59 -3.57 7.69
CA ALA A 19 9.35 -2.14 7.92
C ALA A 19 7.88 -1.81 7.63
N PRO A 20 6.95 -2.15 8.54
CA PRO A 20 5.52 -1.94 8.34
C PRO A 20 5.10 -0.46 8.23
N GLU A 21 5.95 0.46 8.68
CA GLU A 21 5.78 1.90 8.60
C GLU A 21 6.19 2.52 7.26
N SER A 22 6.84 1.74 6.38
CA SER A 22 7.34 2.28 5.11
C SER A 22 6.19 2.62 4.17
N GLU A 23 5.69 3.86 4.28
CA GLU A 23 4.63 4.38 3.42
C GLU A 23 5.06 4.41 1.95
N THR A 24 6.34 4.62 1.66
CA THR A 24 6.86 4.63 0.28
C THR A 24 6.71 3.26 -0.37
N ASP A 25 7.19 2.19 0.28
CA ASP A 25 7.06 0.83 -0.24
C ASP A 25 5.59 0.39 -0.27
N GLY A 26 4.82 0.82 0.74
CA GLY A 26 3.38 0.66 0.82
C GLY A 26 2.64 1.26 -0.39
N ARG A 27 2.94 2.51 -0.75
CA ARG A 27 2.35 3.19 -1.92
C ARG A 27 2.68 2.47 -3.22
N GLU A 28 3.92 2.02 -3.40
CA GLU A 28 4.30 1.27 -4.60
C GLU A 28 3.55 -0.07 -4.69
N LEU A 29 3.40 -0.78 -3.57
CA LEU A 29 2.62 -2.02 -3.55
C LEU A 29 1.14 -1.78 -3.85
N ILE A 30 0.56 -0.70 -3.31
CA ILE A 30 -0.81 -0.26 -3.62
C ILE A 30 -0.96 0.00 -5.12
N LYS A 31 -0.06 0.77 -5.74
CA LYS A 31 -0.09 1.07 -7.18
C LYS A 31 -0.02 -0.20 -8.03
N LEU A 32 0.88 -1.13 -7.71
CA LEU A 32 0.99 -2.43 -8.41
C LEU A 32 -0.30 -3.24 -8.32
N HIS A 33 -0.96 -3.27 -7.15
CA HIS A 33 -2.24 -3.93 -7.01
C HIS A 33 -3.34 -3.25 -7.83
N LEU A 34 -3.37 -1.93 -7.90
CA LEU A 34 -4.34 -1.20 -8.73
C LEU A 34 -4.13 -1.44 -10.23
N GLU A 35 -2.89 -1.42 -10.70
CA GLU A 35 -2.55 -1.74 -12.09
C GLU A 35 -2.95 -3.17 -12.48
N ALA A 36 -2.90 -4.10 -11.53
CA ALA A 36 -3.35 -5.48 -11.69
C ALA A 36 -4.88 -5.67 -11.54
N GLY A 37 -5.64 -4.61 -11.26
CA GLY A 37 -7.09 -4.68 -10.99
C GLY A 37 -7.45 -5.26 -9.62
N ASN A 38 -6.46 -5.48 -8.76
CA ASN A 38 -6.59 -6.08 -7.43
C ASN A 38 -6.87 -5.03 -6.35
N ARG A 39 -7.91 -4.22 -6.53
CA ARG A 39 -8.27 -3.11 -5.62
C ARG A 39 -8.40 -3.54 -4.16
N ASN A 40 -8.95 -4.73 -3.89
CA ASN A 40 -9.10 -5.22 -2.53
C ASN A 40 -7.75 -5.45 -1.84
N GLU A 41 -6.74 -5.92 -2.57
CA GLU A 41 -5.38 -6.06 -2.03
C GLU A 41 -4.74 -4.68 -1.81
N ALA A 42 -4.97 -3.73 -2.73
CA ALA A 42 -4.53 -2.35 -2.56
C ALA A 42 -5.09 -1.71 -1.27
N LEU A 43 -6.38 -1.93 -0.97
CA LEU A 43 -7.02 -1.46 0.26
C LEU A 43 -6.46 -2.14 1.52
N ARG A 44 -6.17 -3.44 1.46
CA ARG A 44 -5.56 -4.15 2.59
C ARG A 44 -4.21 -3.56 2.95
N VAL A 45 -3.35 -3.29 1.98
CA VAL A 45 -2.04 -2.67 2.21
C VAL A 45 -2.20 -1.31 2.87
N TYR A 46 -3.13 -0.48 2.38
CA TYR A 46 -3.42 0.81 2.99
C TYR A 46 -3.84 0.69 4.47
N TRP A 47 -4.76 -0.24 4.80
CA TRP A 47 -5.21 -0.41 6.17
C TRP A 47 -4.12 -0.96 7.10
N GLN A 48 -3.21 -1.79 6.59
CA GLN A 48 -2.06 -2.25 7.36
C GLN A 48 -1.13 -1.10 7.73
N LEU A 49 -0.83 -0.21 6.77
CA LEU A 49 -0.06 1.02 7.03
C LEU A 49 -0.79 1.90 8.05
N GLU A 50 -2.07 2.17 7.82
CA GLU A 50 -2.86 3.04 8.69
C GLU A 50 -2.91 2.50 10.12
N GLN A 51 -3.13 1.19 10.28
CA GLN A 51 -3.14 0.55 11.58
C GLN A 51 -1.78 0.67 12.27
N PHE A 52 -0.68 0.33 11.61
CA PHE A 52 0.64 0.39 12.22
C PHE A 52 1.04 1.82 12.59
N ILE A 53 0.91 2.75 11.64
CA ILE A 53 1.35 4.13 11.82
C ILE A 53 0.51 4.85 12.87
N ARG A 54 -0.80 4.65 12.87
CA ARG A 54 -1.67 5.27 13.87
C ARG A 54 -1.55 4.62 15.23
N ASP A 55 -1.57 3.29 15.29
CA ASP A 55 -1.73 2.58 16.56
C ASP A 55 -0.37 2.35 17.26
N GLU A 56 0.72 2.12 16.50
CA GLU A 56 2.07 1.88 17.06
C GLU A 56 2.94 3.14 17.09
N LEU A 57 2.88 3.99 16.07
CA LEU A 57 3.71 5.21 16.01
C LEU A 57 2.99 6.46 16.52
N GLY A 58 1.65 6.46 16.56
CA GLY A 58 0.86 7.59 17.04
C GLY A 58 0.94 8.83 16.13
N VAL A 59 1.31 8.66 14.86
CA VAL A 59 1.46 9.76 13.89
C VAL A 59 0.42 9.66 12.77
N ALA A 60 0.25 10.74 12.03
CA ALA A 60 -0.55 10.75 10.82
C ALA A 60 0.24 10.20 9.63
N MET A 61 -0.47 9.55 8.69
CA MET A 61 0.12 9.15 7.41
C MET A 61 0.47 10.35 6.53
N GLU A 62 1.44 10.15 5.63
CA GLU A 62 1.79 11.10 4.60
C GLU A 62 0.58 11.45 3.72
N GLU A 63 0.48 12.73 3.35
CA GLU A 63 -0.61 13.21 2.48
C GLU A 63 -0.70 12.44 1.15
N GLU A 64 0.44 12.02 0.61
CA GLU A 64 0.49 11.24 -0.64
C GLU A 64 -0.24 9.90 -0.49
N THR A 65 -0.05 9.21 0.63
CA THR A 65 -0.70 7.93 0.94
C THR A 65 -2.20 8.11 1.12
N VAL A 66 -2.61 9.18 1.82
CA VAL A 66 -4.03 9.51 2.01
C VAL A 66 -4.70 9.85 0.68
N ARG A 67 -4.05 10.63 -0.18
CA ARG A 67 -4.60 10.97 -1.52
C ARG A 67 -4.78 9.72 -2.39
N LEU A 68 -3.82 8.80 -2.36
CA LEU A 68 -3.92 7.54 -3.08
C LEU A 68 -5.13 6.72 -2.60
N TYR A 69 -5.39 6.67 -1.30
CA TYR A 69 -6.59 6.04 -0.76
C TYR A 69 -7.89 6.70 -1.20
N GLN A 70 -7.96 8.03 -1.20
CA GLN A 70 -9.14 8.72 -1.68
C GLN A 70 -9.41 8.40 -3.16
N GLN A 71 -8.37 8.36 -3.99
CA GLN A 71 -8.50 7.94 -5.40
C GLN A 71 -9.06 6.52 -5.51
N MET A 72 -8.56 5.59 -4.68
CA MET A 72 -9.10 4.23 -4.63
C MET A 72 -10.58 4.24 -4.27
N ARG A 73 -11.01 4.99 -3.24
CA ARG A 73 -12.42 5.04 -2.81
C ARG A 73 -13.38 5.58 -3.88
N HIS A 74 -12.91 6.51 -4.72
CA HIS A 74 -13.74 7.19 -5.72
C HIS A 74 -13.82 6.47 -7.06
N GLN A 75 -12.94 5.51 -7.34
CA GLN A 75 -13.14 4.60 -8.47
C GLN A 75 -14.30 3.67 -8.09
N GLY A 76 -15.38 3.64 -8.86
CA GLY A 76 -16.56 2.81 -8.63
C GLY A 76 -16.99 2.19 -9.95
#